data_AF-A0A4Z2ER47-F1
#
_entry.id   AF-A0A4Z2ER47-F1
#
_cell.length_a   1.000
_cell.length_b   1.000
_cell.length_c   1.000
_cell.angle_alpha   90.00
_cell.angle_beta   90.00
_cell.angle_gamma   90.00
#
_symmetry.space_group_name_H-M   'P 1'
#
loop_
_entity.id
_entity.type
_entity.pdbx_description
1 polymer ?
#
loop_
_entity_poly.entity_id
_entity_poly.type
_entity_poly.pdbx_seq_one_letter_code
_entity_poly.pdbx_strand_id
1 'polypeptide(L)'
;MWGFHDRDLMLRKSLYALMERGPERDALRRRWRWQQTLQNKESGLVYTEEEWQKEWNELLKLASSEPRIHYSTSGAAGAESSDEPVYESLEEFHVFVLAHVLRRPIVVVADTMLRDSGGEAFAPIPFGGIYLPLEVPAAKCHRSPLVLAYDQAHFSALVSMEQKDGSKDQGDARSIRLRRHPDVLSVCFEASLEDVTLDLSQSTYLNLDRGVFLWECGRNGATDLLKVE
;
A
#
# COMPACT_ATOMS: atom_id res chain seq x y z
N MET A 1 -2.47 -10.26 -11.47
CA MET A 1 -1.25 -10.80 -10.83
C MET A 1 -1.29 -12.31 -10.94
N TRP A 2 -0.14 -12.97 -10.92
CA TRP A 2 0.00 -14.34 -11.44
C TRP A 2 -0.17 -15.44 -10.37
N GLY A 3 -0.47 -15.09 -9.11
CA GLY A 3 -0.64 -16.09 -8.05
C GLY A 3 0.66 -16.72 -7.55
N PHE A 4 1.81 -16.19 -7.97
CA PHE A 4 3.13 -16.62 -7.53
C PHE A 4 3.78 -15.56 -6.64
N HIS A 5 4.49 -16.00 -5.63
CA HIS A 5 5.34 -15.15 -4.79
C HIS A 5 6.53 -14.63 -5.60
N ASP A 6 7.03 -13.44 -5.27
CA ASP A 6 8.17 -12.77 -5.95
C ASP A 6 9.53 -13.42 -5.59
N ARG A 7 9.66 -14.73 -5.79
CA ARG A 7 10.86 -15.51 -5.41
C ARG A 7 12.11 -15.07 -6.16
N ASP A 8 11.96 -14.61 -7.40
CA ASP A 8 13.06 -14.12 -8.23
C ASP A 8 13.38 -12.62 -7.98
N LEU A 9 12.65 -11.99 -7.05
CA LEU A 9 12.76 -10.58 -6.68
C LEU A 9 12.55 -9.64 -7.87
N MET A 10 11.75 -10.04 -8.86
CA MET A 10 11.51 -9.23 -10.06
C MET A 10 10.75 -7.95 -9.72
N LEU A 11 9.73 -8.04 -8.86
CA LEU A 11 9.00 -6.87 -8.42
C LEU A 11 9.88 -5.98 -7.55
N ARG A 12 10.62 -6.56 -6.61
CA ARG A 12 11.54 -5.81 -5.74
C ARG A 12 12.62 -5.07 -6.54
N LYS A 13 13.28 -5.75 -7.50
CA LYS A 13 14.28 -5.13 -8.39
C LYS A 13 13.68 -4.03 -9.25
N SER A 14 12.45 -4.22 -9.76
CA SER A 14 11.76 -3.20 -10.56
C SER A 14 11.40 -1.97 -9.74
N LEU A 15 10.97 -2.16 -8.49
CA LEU A 15 10.67 -1.11 -7.54
C LEU A 15 11.93 -0.27 -7.24
N TYR A 16 13.03 -0.93 -6.87
CA TYR A 16 14.31 -0.27 -6.65
C TYR A 16 14.79 0.50 -7.90
N ALA A 17 14.74 -0.13 -9.07
CA ALA A 17 15.16 0.50 -10.32
C ALA A 17 14.33 1.75 -10.67
N LEU A 18 13.02 1.73 -10.42
CA LEU A 18 12.15 2.88 -10.64
C LEU A 18 12.55 4.05 -9.73
N MET A 19 12.85 3.79 -8.45
CA MET A 19 13.28 4.81 -7.49
C MET A 19 14.69 5.33 -7.75
N GLU A 20 15.62 4.49 -8.23
CA GLU A 20 17.01 4.87 -8.45
C GLU A 20 17.22 5.64 -9.76
N ARG A 21 16.61 5.16 -10.84
CA ARG A 21 16.91 5.60 -12.22
C ARG A 21 15.70 5.70 -13.14
N GLY A 22 14.50 5.50 -12.62
CA GLY A 22 13.27 5.59 -13.41
C GLY A 22 12.97 7.03 -13.86
N PRO A 23 12.27 7.21 -15.00
CA PRO A 23 11.95 8.55 -15.51
C PRO A 23 11.01 9.32 -14.57
N GLU A 24 10.17 8.63 -13.79
CA GLU A 24 9.27 9.24 -12.81
C GLU A 24 9.95 9.53 -11.45
N ARG A 25 11.23 9.16 -11.26
CA ARG A 25 11.94 9.23 -9.97
C ARG A 25 11.80 10.58 -9.27
N ASP A 26 12.11 11.67 -9.98
CA ASP A 26 12.14 12.99 -9.34
C ASP A 26 10.75 13.46 -8.93
N ALA A 27 9.72 13.07 -9.67
CA ALA A 27 8.33 13.37 -9.32
C ALA A 27 7.86 12.54 -8.10
N LEU A 28 8.20 11.25 -8.08
CA LEU A 28 7.96 10.37 -6.93
C LEU A 28 8.65 10.92 -5.66
N ARG A 29 9.92 11.32 -5.78
CA ARG A 29 10.69 11.93 -4.68
C ARG A 29 10.05 13.24 -4.19
N ARG A 30 9.55 14.10 -5.09
CA ARG A 30 8.84 15.33 -4.71
C ARG A 30 7.57 15.04 -3.91
N ARG A 31 6.77 14.04 -4.32
CA ARG A 31 5.55 13.65 -3.58
C ARG A 31 5.85 13.11 -2.20
N TRP A 32 6.83 12.23 -2.09
CA TRP A 32 7.30 11.74 -0.78
C TRP A 32 7.75 12.88 0.12
N ARG A 33 8.63 13.77 -0.40
CA ARG A 33 9.13 14.93 0.36
C ARG A 33 7.99 15.83 0.82
N TRP A 34 6.98 16.05 -0.02
CA TRP A 34 5.80 16.83 0.33
C TRP A 34 5.02 16.20 1.49
N GLN A 35 4.64 14.92 1.38
CA GLN A 35 3.92 14.21 2.44
C GLN A 35 4.72 14.16 3.74
N GLN A 36 6.02 13.86 3.66
CA GLN A 36 6.90 13.85 4.82
C GLN A 36 7.05 15.24 5.46
N THR A 37 7.04 16.32 4.67
CA THR A 37 7.04 17.69 5.20
C THR A 37 5.78 17.99 6.01
N LEU A 38 4.62 17.51 5.56
CA LEU A 38 3.36 17.65 6.29
C LEU A 38 3.42 16.90 7.63
N GLN A 39 3.93 15.67 7.64
CA GLN A 39 4.11 14.88 8.88
C GLN A 39 5.13 15.52 9.83
N ASN A 40 6.28 15.96 9.31
CA ASN A 40 7.32 16.60 10.11
C ASN A 40 6.84 17.90 10.77
N LYS A 41 5.92 18.62 10.13
CA LYS A 41 5.32 19.84 10.68
C LYS A 41 4.56 19.58 11.99
N GLU A 42 3.96 18.40 12.15
CA GLU A 42 3.24 18.03 13.38
C GLU A 42 4.17 17.93 14.60
N SER A 43 5.45 17.58 14.37
CA SER A 43 6.48 17.52 15.41
C SER A 43 7.40 18.75 15.44
N GLY A 44 7.19 19.73 14.54
CA GLY A 44 8.06 20.90 14.39
C GLY A 44 9.44 20.58 13.79
N LEU A 45 9.59 19.41 13.17
CA LEU A 45 10.83 18.97 12.53
C LEU A 45 10.99 19.62 11.15
N VAL A 46 12.20 20.11 10.84
CA VAL A 46 12.53 20.66 9.52
C VAL A 46 13.86 20.09 9.09
N TYR A 47 13.85 19.31 8.01
CA TYR A 47 15.06 18.69 7.47
C TYR A 47 15.90 19.66 6.63
N THR A 48 17.23 19.55 6.76
CA THR A 48 18.18 20.13 5.81
C THR A 48 18.19 19.35 4.49
N GLU A 49 18.82 19.88 3.45
CA GLU A 49 18.91 19.17 2.17
C GLU A 49 19.73 17.87 2.29
N GLU A 50 20.75 17.86 3.15
CA GLU A 50 21.55 16.66 3.45
C GLU A 50 20.71 15.60 4.14
N GLU A 51 19.84 15.98 5.08
CA GLU A 51 18.91 15.06 5.76
C GLU A 51 17.87 14.51 4.78
N TRP A 52 17.30 15.36 3.92
CA TRP A 52 16.41 14.88 2.85
C TRP A 52 17.08 13.89 1.90
N GLN A 53 18.37 14.09 1.59
CA GLN A 53 19.12 13.16 0.77
C GLN A 53 19.42 11.86 1.51
N LYS A 54 19.72 11.94 2.81
CA LYS A 54 19.96 10.77 3.67
C LYS A 54 18.71 9.90 3.80
N GLU A 55 17.57 10.48 4.14
CA GLU A 55 16.30 9.74 4.27
C GLU A 55 15.88 9.09 2.94
N TRP A 56 16.09 9.79 1.81
CA TRP A 56 15.86 9.20 0.48
C TRP A 56 16.77 7.99 0.19
N ASN A 57 18.03 8.06 0.62
CA ASN A 57 18.97 6.95 0.45
C ASN A 57 18.60 5.75 1.33
N GLU A 58 18.06 5.97 2.53
CA GLU A 58 17.55 4.88 3.38
C GLU A 58 16.34 4.20 2.72
N LEU A 59 15.39 4.96 2.15
CA LEU A 59 14.29 4.37 1.36
C LEU A 59 14.80 3.50 0.20
N LEU A 60 15.81 3.97 -0.55
CA LEU A 60 16.44 3.17 -1.60
C LEU A 60 17.07 1.89 -1.05
N LYS A 61 17.73 1.95 0.11
CA LYS A 61 18.34 0.80 0.76
C LYS A 61 17.29 -0.22 1.19
N LEU A 62 16.16 0.21 1.74
CA LEU A 62 15.05 -0.68 2.08
C LEU A 62 14.50 -1.41 0.83
N ALA A 63 14.41 -0.72 -0.30
CA ALA A 63 13.97 -1.31 -1.57
C ALA A 63 14.99 -2.29 -2.19
N SER A 64 16.27 -2.26 -1.77
CA SER A 64 17.34 -3.09 -2.33
C SER A 64 17.00 -4.59 -2.26
N SER A 65 17.46 -5.34 -3.26
CA SER A 65 17.39 -6.82 -3.27
C SER A 65 18.55 -7.48 -2.53
N GLU A 66 19.38 -6.71 -1.81
CA GLU A 66 20.42 -7.25 -0.95
C GLU A 66 19.80 -7.81 0.34
N PRO A 67 20.10 -9.07 0.72
CA PRO A 67 19.59 -9.65 1.95
C PRO A 67 20.26 -9.01 3.17
N ARG A 68 19.54 -8.99 4.30
CA ARG A 68 20.09 -8.57 5.58
C ARG A 68 21.22 -9.51 5.98
N ILE A 69 22.39 -8.94 6.23
CA ILE A 69 23.53 -9.70 6.75
C ILE A 69 23.31 -9.90 8.25
N HIS A 70 22.73 -11.04 8.62
CA HIS A 70 22.81 -11.51 10.00
C HIS A 70 24.22 -12.06 10.24
N TYR A 71 25.11 -11.23 10.79
CA TYR A 71 26.28 -11.77 11.46
C TYR A 71 25.78 -12.54 12.68
N SER A 72 25.65 -13.85 12.55
CA SER A 72 25.49 -14.74 13.68
C SER A 72 26.70 -14.56 14.60
N THR A 73 26.54 -13.75 15.65
CA THR A 73 27.43 -13.75 16.83
C THR A 73 27.19 -15.07 17.56
N SER A 74 27.77 -16.14 17.03
CA SER A 74 27.99 -17.39 17.76
C SER A 74 28.91 -18.26 16.91
N GLY A 75 30.19 -18.28 17.26
CA GLY A 75 31.09 -19.33 16.82
C GLY A 75 30.59 -20.68 17.35
N ALA A 76 29.95 -21.46 16.50
CA ALA A 76 29.77 -22.89 16.67
C ALA A 76 29.57 -23.51 15.28
N ALA A 77 30.37 -24.53 15.01
CA ALA A 77 30.45 -25.22 13.74
C ALA A 77 29.13 -25.86 13.29
N GLY A 78 28.92 -25.88 11.97
CA GLY A 78 28.24 -26.95 11.25
C GLY A 78 26.74 -27.11 11.49
N ALA A 79 25.93 -26.38 10.72
CA ALA A 79 24.66 -26.87 10.20
C ALA A 79 24.30 -26.00 8.98
N GLU A 80 24.08 -26.62 7.83
CA GLU A 80 23.47 -25.98 6.66
C GLU A 80 22.03 -25.60 7.04
N SER A 81 21.82 -24.40 7.61
CA SER A 81 20.47 -23.83 7.63
C SER A 81 20.23 -23.26 6.25
N SER A 82 19.30 -23.90 5.55
CA SER A 82 18.57 -23.36 4.41
C SER A 82 17.71 -22.16 4.86
N ASP A 83 18.33 -21.14 5.47
CA ASP A 83 17.61 -19.93 5.84
C ASP A 83 17.35 -19.14 4.55
N GLU A 84 16.07 -19.00 4.22
CA GLU A 84 15.67 -18.12 3.12
C GLU A 84 16.21 -16.71 3.40
N PRO A 85 16.83 -16.06 2.41
CA PRO A 85 17.38 -14.72 2.58
C PRO A 85 16.29 -13.77 3.08
N VAL A 86 16.52 -13.16 4.24
CA VAL A 86 15.60 -12.18 4.83
C VAL A 86 15.94 -10.80 4.28
N TYR A 87 14.95 -10.10 3.74
CA TYR A 87 15.12 -8.76 3.21
C TYR A 87 14.60 -7.69 4.16
N GLU A 88 14.91 -6.43 3.85
CA GLU A 88 14.37 -5.28 4.59
C GLU A 88 12.86 -5.14 4.37
N SER A 89 12.17 -4.72 5.43
CA SER A 89 10.75 -4.36 5.40
C SER A 89 10.55 -3.07 4.59
N LEU A 90 9.43 -3.00 3.88
CA LEU A 90 9.09 -1.85 3.05
C LEU A 90 8.10 -0.93 3.78
N GLU A 91 8.20 0.36 3.50
CA GLU A 91 7.33 1.42 4.03
C GLU A 91 6.18 1.80 3.07
N GLU A 92 5.28 2.67 3.54
CA GLU A 92 4.10 3.19 2.81
C GLU A 92 4.46 3.69 1.40
N PHE A 93 5.55 4.45 1.28
CA PHE A 93 6.00 5.00 -0.01
C PHE A 93 6.34 3.91 -1.03
N HIS A 94 6.83 2.75 -0.60
CA HIS A 94 7.11 1.65 -1.51
C HIS A 94 5.83 1.05 -2.10
N VAL A 95 4.71 1.08 -1.39
CA VAL A 95 3.40 0.69 -1.95
C VAL A 95 2.98 1.66 -3.06
N PHE A 96 3.21 2.96 -2.85
CA PHE A 96 2.98 3.98 -3.89
C PHE A 96 3.83 3.76 -5.14
N VAL A 97 5.13 3.49 -4.96
CA VAL A 97 6.04 3.16 -6.07
C VAL A 97 5.62 1.85 -6.75
N LEU A 98 5.20 0.84 -6.00
CA LEU A 98 4.71 -0.43 -6.55
C LEU A 98 3.50 -0.23 -7.45
N ALA A 99 2.58 0.68 -7.10
CA ALA A 99 1.45 1.02 -7.98
C ALA A 99 1.91 1.54 -9.35
N HIS A 100 3.02 2.27 -9.41
CA HIS A 100 3.64 2.76 -10.64
C HIS A 100 4.31 1.63 -11.42
N VAL A 101 5.04 0.74 -10.75
CA VAL A 101 5.64 -0.47 -11.37
C VAL A 101 4.56 -1.31 -12.05
N LEU A 102 3.43 -1.52 -11.37
CA LEU A 102 2.32 -2.31 -11.88
C LEU A 102 1.41 -1.54 -12.85
N ARG A 103 1.56 -0.22 -12.95
CA ARG A 103 0.64 0.71 -13.62
C ARG A 103 -0.81 0.40 -13.27
N ARG A 104 -1.06 0.14 -11.98
CA ARG A 104 -2.33 -0.36 -11.46
C ARG A 104 -2.58 0.24 -10.08
N PRO A 105 -3.77 0.80 -9.80
CA PRO A 105 -4.14 1.24 -8.47
C PRO A 105 -3.99 0.12 -7.44
N ILE A 106 -3.52 0.45 -6.24
CA ILE A 106 -3.49 -0.46 -5.10
C ILE A 106 -4.40 0.11 -4.01
N VAL A 107 -5.27 -0.72 -3.46
CA VAL A 107 -6.09 -0.39 -2.28
C VAL A 107 -5.60 -1.25 -1.13
N VAL A 108 -5.19 -0.60 -0.04
CA VAL A 108 -4.75 -1.31 1.16
C VAL A 108 -5.81 -1.11 2.23
N VAL A 109 -6.36 -2.22 2.71
CA VAL A 109 -7.26 -2.28 3.86
C VAL A 109 -6.42 -2.59 5.09
N ALA A 110 -6.44 -1.70 6.07
CA ALA A 110 -5.68 -1.83 7.31
C ALA A 110 -6.48 -1.21 8.46
N ASP A 111 -6.15 -1.59 9.69
CA ASP A 111 -6.56 -0.83 10.86
C ASP A 111 -5.89 0.55 10.85
N THR A 112 -6.46 1.52 11.57
CA THR A 112 -5.93 2.89 11.63
C THR A 112 -4.87 3.08 12.71
N MET A 113 -4.92 2.30 13.78
CA MET A 113 -4.07 2.42 14.96
C MET A 113 -3.61 1.05 15.42
N LEU A 114 -2.32 0.92 15.71
CA LEU A 114 -1.77 -0.17 16.51
C LEU A 114 -2.29 -0.04 17.94
N ARG A 115 -2.59 -1.19 18.56
CA ARG A 115 -3.06 -1.27 19.94
C ARG A 115 -2.05 -2.01 20.80
N ASP A 116 -1.90 -1.57 22.05
CA ASP A 116 -1.06 -2.25 23.03
C ASP A 116 -1.77 -3.48 23.63
N SER A 117 -1.13 -4.17 24.59
CA SER A 117 -1.72 -5.32 25.27
C SER A 117 -2.96 -4.99 26.12
N GLY A 118 -3.17 -3.72 26.45
CA GLY A 118 -4.37 -3.21 27.10
C GLY A 118 -5.50 -2.86 26.12
N GLY A 119 -5.22 -2.87 24.82
CA GLY A 119 -6.16 -2.48 23.77
C GLY A 119 -6.18 -0.97 23.49
N GLU A 120 -5.34 -0.18 24.14
CA GLU A 120 -5.26 1.27 23.96
C GLU A 120 -4.49 1.62 22.69
N ALA A 121 -4.85 2.74 22.05
CA ALA A 121 -4.19 3.19 20.83
C ALA A 121 -2.74 3.60 21.13
N PHE A 122 -1.79 2.99 20.41
CA PHE A 122 -0.36 3.16 20.60
C PHE A 122 0.28 4.04 19.51
N ALA A 123 0.05 3.72 18.24
CA ALA A 123 0.63 4.43 17.11
C ALA A 123 -0.22 4.27 15.84
N PRO A 124 -0.25 5.24 14.92
CA PRO A 124 -0.98 5.11 13.67
C PRO A 124 -0.35 4.07 12.73
N ILE A 125 -1.18 3.40 11.94
CA ILE A 125 -0.75 2.48 10.87
C ILE A 125 -0.80 3.26 9.54
N PRO A 126 0.34 3.52 8.89
CA PRO A 126 0.39 4.42 7.73
C PRO A 126 -0.01 3.74 6.41
N PHE A 127 -0.38 2.46 6.40
CA PHE A 127 -0.55 1.71 5.16
C PHE A 127 -1.97 1.76 4.56
N GLY A 128 -3.00 2.00 5.37
CA GLY A 128 -4.39 1.99 4.89
C GLY A 128 -4.66 3.16 3.95
N GLY A 129 -5.17 2.90 2.73
CA GLY A 129 -5.41 3.96 1.75
C GLY A 129 -5.47 3.49 0.30
N ILE A 130 -5.53 4.47 -0.61
CA ILE A 130 -5.56 4.28 -2.05
C ILE A 130 -4.27 4.83 -2.67
N TYR A 131 -3.55 3.98 -3.37
CA TYR A 131 -2.29 4.30 -4.03
C TYR A 131 -2.51 4.31 -5.54
N LEU A 132 -2.47 5.49 -6.14
CA LEU A 132 -2.67 5.69 -7.57
C LEU A 132 -1.32 5.90 -8.28
N PRO A 133 -1.13 5.37 -9.50
CA PRO A 133 0.06 5.63 -10.31
C PRO A 133 0.01 7.04 -10.93
N LEU A 134 0.03 8.08 -10.10
CA LEU A 134 -0.23 9.48 -10.48
C LEU A 134 0.79 10.04 -11.49
N GLU A 135 2.02 9.50 -11.52
CA GLU A 135 3.05 9.89 -12.50
C GLU A 135 2.93 9.17 -13.84
N VAL A 136 1.91 8.29 -13.99
CA VAL A 136 1.61 7.59 -15.23
C VAL A 136 0.23 8.04 -15.74
N PRO A 137 0.08 8.40 -17.03
CA PRO A 137 -1.23 8.75 -17.59
C PRO A 137 -2.24 7.62 -17.39
N ALA A 138 -3.44 7.91 -16.85
CA ALA A 138 -4.45 6.91 -16.54
C ALA A 138 -4.84 6.00 -17.72
N ALA A 139 -4.75 6.50 -18.96
CA ALA A 139 -4.98 5.72 -20.18
C ALA A 139 -3.98 4.57 -20.38
N LYS A 140 -2.81 4.63 -19.72
CA LYS A 140 -1.76 3.61 -19.73
C LYS A 140 -1.82 2.71 -18.48
N CYS A 141 -2.85 2.85 -17.65
CA CYS A 141 -3.01 2.13 -16.40
C CYS A 141 -4.18 1.14 -16.46
N HIS A 142 -4.06 0.05 -15.71
CA HIS A 142 -5.19 -0.82 -15.42
C HIS A 142 -6.15 -0.12 -14.45
N ARG A 143 -7.47 -0.19 -14.71
CA ARG A 143 -8.49 0.43 -13.85
C ARG A 143 -9.04 -0.46 -12.74
N SER A 144 -8.83 -1.77 -12.84
CA SER A 144 -9.15 -2.70 -11.76
C SER A 144 -8.05 -2.59 -10.70
N PRO A 145 -8.36 -2.29 -9.43
CA PRO A 145 -7.34 -2.18 -8.39
C PRO A 145 -6.77 -3.55 -8.00
N LEU A 146 -5.54 -3.55 -7.50
CA LEU A 146 -5.02 -4.63 -6.66
C LEU A 146 -5.44 -4.32 -5.21
N VAL A 147 -5.99 -5.30 -4.49
CA VAL A 147 -6.40 -5.09 -3.10
C VAL A 147 -5.58 -5.95 -2.16
N LEU A 148 -5.06 -5.29 -1.12
CA LEU A 148 -4.22 -5.88 -0.10
C LEU A 148 -4.86 -5.64 1.27
N ALA A 149 -4.67 -6.57 2.19
CA ALA A 149 -4.85 -6.36 3.61
C ALA A 149 -3.47 -6.17 4.25
N TYR A 150 -3.38 -5.26 5.22
CA TYR A 150 -2.21 -5.12 6.07
C TYR A 150 -2.61 -5.35 7.53
N ASP A 151 -2.00 -6.35 8.16
CA ASP A 151 -2.15 -6.64 9.59
C ASP A 151 -0.82 -7.18 10.14
N GLN A 152 -0.47 -6.80 11.37
CA GLN A 152 0.72 -7.30 12.08
C GLN A 152 2.02 -7.35 11.25
N ALA A 153 2.34 -6.26 10.54
CA ALA A 153 3.52 -6.15 9.67
C ALA A 153 3.54 -7.12 8.47
N HIS A 154 2.37 -7.61 8.07
CA HIS A 154 2.22 -8.54 6.94
C HIS A 154 1.22 -8.02 5.90
N PHE A 155 1.56 -8.17 4.62
CA PHE A 155 0.66 -7.89 3.50
C PHE A 155 0.07 -9.17 2.94
N SER A 156 -1.25 -9.20 2.76
CA SER A 156 -1.98 -10.33 2.19
C SER A 156 -2.83 -9.87 1.00
N ALA A 157 -2.79 -10.60 -0.11
CA ALA A 157 -3.65 -10.29 -1.25
C ALA A 157 -5.10 -10.66 -0.93
N LEU A 158 -6.03 -9.72 -1.13
CA LEU A 158 -7.46 -9.99 -1.03
C LEU A 158 -7.99 -10.39 -2.40
N VAL A 159 -8.51 -11.61 -2.48
CA VAL A 159 -9.13 -12.16 -3.68
C VAL A 159 -10.60 -12.40 -3.41
N SER A 160 -11.43 -12.17 -4.43
CA SER A 160 -12.84 -12.51 -4.35
C SER A 160 -13.01 -13.99 -4.68
N MET A 161 -13.93 -14.65 -3.98
CA MET A 161 -14.33 -16.02 -4.29
C MET A 161 -15.06 -16.06 -5.64
N GLU A 162 -14.83 -17.10 -6.43
CA GLU A 162 -15.64 -17.35 -7.63
C GLU A 162 -17.05 -17.75 -7.20
N GLN A 163 -18.05 -16.92 -7.53
CA GLN A 163 -19.45 -17.30 -7.35
C GLN A 163 -19.85 -18.28 -8.44
N LYS A 164 -20.41 -19.42 -8.03
CA LYS A 164 -20.73 -20.54 -8.92
C LYS A 164 -22.18 -20.46 -9.38
N ASP A 165 -22.64 -19.28 -9.79
CA ASP A 165 -24.03 -19.11 -10.23
C ASP A 165 -24.14 -19.18 -11.75
N GLY A 166 -24.83 -20.22 -12.21
CA GLY A 166 -25.00 -20.59 -13.62
C GLY A 166 -25.90 -19.68 -14.45
N SER A 167 -25.99 -18.38 -14.15
CA SER A 167 -26.67 -17.42 -15.03
C SER A 167 -25.66 -16.83 -16.02
N LYS A 168 -25.71 -17.31 -17.25
CA LYS A 168 -25.07 -16.66 -18.40
C LYS A 168 -25.56 -15.20 -18.47
N ASP A 169 -24.61 -14.30 -18.76
CA ASP A 169 -24.81 -12.92 -19.24
C ASP A 169 -24.76 -11.74 -18.24
N GLN A 170 -23.86 -11.78 -17.26
CA GLN A 170 -23.43 -10.56 -16.56
C GLN A 170 -21.91 -10.60 -16.35
N GLY A 171 -21.18 -9.61 -16.88
CA GLY A 171 -19.72 -9.57 -16.80
C GLY A 171 -19.25 -9.69 -15.35
N ASP A 172 -18.14 -10.41 -15.13
CA ASP A 172 -17.54 -10.77 -13.82
C ASP A 172 -16.92 -9.54 -13.09
N ALA A 173 -17.67 -8.44 -13.04
CA ALA A 173 -17.27 -7.18 -12.43
C ALA A 173 -17.47 -7.26 -10.92
N ARG A 174 -16.40 -7.62 -10.20
CA ARG A 174 -16.40 -7.70 -8.74
C ARG A 174 -16.03 -6.34 -8.15
N SER A 175 -16.92 -5.78 -7.33
CA SER A 175 -16.78 -4.44 -6.76
C SER A 175 -16.22 -4.45 -5.34
N ILE A 176 -15.38 -3.49 -5.00
CA ILE A 176 -14.94 -3.23 -3.63
C ILE A 176 -15.53 -1.90 -3.19
N ARG A 177 -16.21 -1.88 -2.05
CA ARG A 177 -16.91 -0.70 -1.54
C ARG A 177 -15.91 0.26 -0.90
N LEU A 178 -15.76 1.45 -1.49
CA LEU A 178 -15.08 2.58 -0.87
C LEU A 178 -16.14 3.42 -0.14
N ARG A 179 -16.02 3.63 1.18
CA ARG A 179 -16.98 4.45 1.92
C ARG A 179 -16.47 5.87 2.18
N ARG A 180 -17.36 6.85 1.97
CA ARG A 180 -17.25 8.22 2.52
C ARG A 180 -17.84 8.23 3.93
N HIS A 181 -17.02 8.02 4.95
CA HIS A 181 -17.27 8.33 6.37
C HIS A 181 -16.00 9.05 6.88
N PRO A 182 -15.98 9.78 8.02
CA PRO A 182 -14.83 10.62 8.41
C PRO A 182 -13.48 9.89 8.50
N ASP A 183 -13.48 8.56 8.57
CA ASP A 183 -12.31 7.69 8.47
C ASP A 183 -12.01 7.32 7.01
N VAL A 184 -11.71 8.34 6.20
CA VAL A 184 -11.49 8.27 4.75
C VAL A 184 -10.32 7.33 4.43
N LEU A 185 -10.48 6.42 3.45
CA LEU A 185 -9.32 5.86 2.75
C LEU A 185 -8.66 7.01 1.99
N SER A 186 -7.61 7.58 2.57
CA SER A 186 -6.86 8.69 1.98
C SER A 186 -6.22 8.26 0.67
N VAL A 187 -6.16 9.18 -0.30
CA VAL A 187 -5.30 8.99 -1.46
C VAL A 187 -3.88 9.32 -1.02
N CYS A 188 -3.03 8.30 -0.93
CA CYS A 188 -1.66 8.45 -0.44
C CYS A 188 -0.81 9.23 -1.47
N PHE A 189 0.06 10.10 -0.99
CA PHE A 189 1.03 10.89 -1.78
C PHE A 189 0.41 11.83 -2.82
N GLU A 190 -0.85 12.22 -2.61
CA GLU A 190 -1.44 13.32 -3.35
C GLU A 190 -0.89 14.66 -2.83
N ALA A 191 -0.20 15.40 -3.70
CA ALA A 191 0.18 16.77 -3.45
C ALA A 191 -0.90 17.70 -4.01
N SER A 192 -1.84 18.10 -3.16
CA SER A 192 -2.74 19.22 -3.47
C SER A 192 -2.35 20.44 -2.63
N LEU A 193 -2.30 21.61 -3.26
CA LEU A 193 -2.02 22.91 -2.62
C LEU A 193 -3.23 23.46 -1.84
N GLU A 194 -4.38 22.81 -2.00
CA GLU A 194 -5.65 23.10 -1.34
C GLU A 194 -6.22 21.77 -0.85
N ASP A 195 -7.07 21.73 0.18
CA ASP A 195 -7.84 20.55 0.63
C ASP A 195 -8.87 20.09 -0.43
N VAL A 196 -8.42 19.91 -1.68
CA VAL A 196 -9.14 19.23 -2.74
C VAL A 196 -9.06 17.75 -2.38
N THR A 197 -9.98 17.32 -1.52
CA THR A 197 -10.35 15.92 -1.47
C THR A 197 -10.56 15.45 -2.91
N LEU A 198 -9.72 14.51 -3.39
CA LEU A 198 -9.95 13.89 -4.69
C LEU A 198 -11.38 13.39 -4.70
N ASP A 199 -12.22 14.00 -5.54
CA ASP A 199 -13.52 13.45 -5.83
C ASP A 199 -13.27 12.17 -6.60
N LEU A 200 -13.17 11.05 -5.86
CA LEU A 200 -12.92 9.74 -6.45
C LEU A 200 -13.93 9.48 -7.57
N SER A 201 -15.16 10.01 -7.49
CA SER A 201 -16.19 9.88 -8.54
C SER A 201 -15.80 10.45 -9.91
N GLN A 202 -14.76 11.29 -9.98
CA GLN A 202 -14.16 11.83 -11.19
C GLN A 202 -12.80 11.20 -11.52
N SER A 203 -12.31 10.26 -10.71
CA SER A 203 -11.03 9.59 -10.92
C SER A 203 -11.04 8.79 -12.21
N THR A 204 -10.09 9.07 -13.09
CA THR A 204 -9.89 8.33 -14.34
C THR A 204 -9.11 7.02 -14.14
N TYR A 205 -8.58 6.80 -12.93
CA TYR A 205 -7.75 5.65 -12.57
C TYR A 205 -8.56 4.45 -12.05
N LEU A 206 -9.79 4.66 -11.59
CA LEU A 206 -10.68 3.61 -11.09
C LEU A 206 -11.98 3.57 -11.90
N ASN A 207 -12.52 2.37 -12.12
CA ASN A 207 -13.90 2.23 -12.57
C ASN A 207 -14.81 2.28 -11.34
N LEU A 208 -15.51 3.39 -11.13
CA LEU A 208 -16.46 3.54 -10.04
C LEU A 208 -17.89 3.42 -10.55
N ASP A 209 -18.61 2.42 -10.06
CA ASP A 209 -20.05 2.35 -10.27
C ASP A 209 -20.78 3.28 -9.30
N ARG A 210 -21.70 4.08 -9.83
CA ARG A 210 -22.57 4.96 -9.05
C ARG A 210 -23.66 4.12 -8.35
N GLY A 211 -23.35 3.51 -7.22
CA GLY A 211 -24.39 2.90 -6.39
C GLY A 211 -23.91 1.83 -5.40
N VAL A 212 -24.60 1.78 -4.27
CA VAL A 212 -24.55 0.76 -3.19
C VAL A 212 -23.61 1.08 -2.03
N PHE A 213 -24.21 1.80 -1.06
CA PHE A 213 -23.70 2.14 0.26
C PHE A 213 -24.19 1.11 1.28
N LEU A 214 -23.30 0.54 2.12
CA LEU A 214 -23.55 0.09 3.51
C LEU A 214 -22.37 -0.76 4.04
N TRP A 215 -21.95 -0.51 5.28
CA TRP A 215 -21.50 -1.54 6.24
C TRP A 215 -21.50 -0.97 7.67
N GLU A 216 -22.33 -1.44 8.58
CA GLU A 216 -22.20 -1.03 9.98
C GLU A 216 -21.14 -1.90 10.66
N CYS A 217 -20.18 -1.28 11.36
CA CYS A 217 -19.45 -1.95 12.44
C CYS A 217 -19.93 -1.29 13.73
N GLY A 218 -20.89 -1.95 14.39
CA GLY A 218 -21.68 -1.39 15.48
C GLY A 218 -20.92 -1.25 16.80
N ARG A 219 -21.28 -0.20 17.55
CA ARG A 219 -21.41 -0.33 19.01
C ARG A 219 -22.86 -0.73 19.29
N ASN A 220 -23.00 -1.86 19.98
CA ASN A 220 -24.20 -2.41 20.61
C ASN A 220 -25.20 -3.15 19.70
N GLY A 221 -25.07 -4.48 19.71
CA GLY A 221 -26.20 -5.41 19.94
C GLY A 221 -27.10 -5.75 18.76
N ALA A 222 -26.95 -7.01 18.31
CA ALA A 222 -27.90 -7.86 17.58
C ALA A 222 -27.92 -7.83 16.03
N THR A 223 -27.40 -8.96 15.49
CA THR A 223 -27.89 -9.82 14.37
C THR A 223 -27.83 -9.26 12.94
N ASP A 224 -27.31 -9.92 11.89
CA ASP A 224 -27.09 -11.34 11.60
C ASP A 224 -25.90 -11.60 10.64
N LEU A 225 -25.47 -12.86 10.68
CA LEU A 225 -24.45 -13.62 9.93
C LEU A 225 -24.06 -13.16 8.50
N LEU A 226 -22.76 -13.32 8.25
CA LEU A 226 -22.20 -13.67 6.93
C LEU A 226 -23.08 -14.74 6.27
N LYS A 227 -23.79 -14.36 5.21
CA LYS A 227 -24.35 -15.33 4.27
C LYS A 227 -23.45 -15.37 3.04
N VAL A 228 -22.67 -16.44 3.01
CA VAL A 228 -22.17 -17.03 1.76
C VAL A 228 -23.38 -17.67 1.10
N GLU A 229 -23.78 -17.15 -0.05
CA GLU A 229 -24.43 -17.93 -1.11
C GLU A 229 -23.50 -17.88 -2.32
#